data_AF-A0A1E7Z603-F1
#
_entry.id   AF-A0A1E7Z603-F1
#
_cell.length_a   1.000
_cell.length_b   1.000
_cell.length_c   1.000
_cell.angle_alpha   90.00
_cell.angle_beta   90.00
_cell.angle_gamma   90.00
#
_symmetry.space_group_name_H-M   'P 1'
#
loop_
_entity.id
_entity.type
_entity.pdbx_description
1 polymer ?
#
loop_
_entity_poly.entity_id
_entity_poly.type
_entity_poly.pdbx_seq_one_letter_code
_entity_poly.pdbx_strand_id
1 'polypeptide(L)'
;MKNSILNHSDTPLFLKAVNARLTACLTLSSDDFSSEQFRYLSQIRHKVILRALSRMPPDQRTDFAKQELEINRKLEELAQGLLGNAKDEVVKYSRGRAAVNKYK
;
A
#
# COMPACT_ATOMS: atom_id res chain seq x y z
N MET A 1 -9.99 7.00 -9.77
CA MET A 1 -9.18 6.04 -10.55
C MET A 1 -9.46 4.63 -10.02
N LYS A 2 -9.47 3.63 -10.91
CA LYS A 2 -10.06 2.30 -10.70
C LYS A 2 -9.56 1.60 -9.43
N ASN A 3 -10.47 1.23 -8.53
CA ASN A 3 -10.28 0.40 -7.31
C ASN A 3 -9.79 -1.04 -7.60
N SER A 4 -9.12 -1.28 -8.73
CA SER A 4 -8.87 -2.60 -9.31
C SER A 4 -7.39 -2.98 -9.37
N ILE A 5 -6.46 -2.12 -8.93
CA ILE A 5 -5.02 -2.42 -8.99
C ILE A 5 -4.65 -3.53 -8.00
N LEU A 6 -5.33 -3.58 -6.86
CA LEU A 6 -5.03 -4.50 -5.76
C LEU A 6 -5.98 -5.72 -5.69
N ASN A 7 -6.87 -5.91 -6.67
CA ASN A 7 -7.83 -7.01 -6.68
C ASN A 7 -7.57 -7.92 -7.89
N HIS A 8 -7.72 -9.23 -7.70
CA HIS A 8 -7.71 -10.26 -8.74
C HIS A 8 -9.03 -11.05 -8.72
N SER A 9 -9.17 -11.99 -9.65
CA SER A 9 -10.40 -12.77 -9.90
C SER A 9 -10.91 -13.49 -8.63
N ASP A 10 -9.98 -14.03 -7.84
CA ASP A 10 -10.28 -14.87 -6.68
C ASP A 10 -10.25 -14.11 -5.35
N THR A 11 -10.11 -12.78 -5.38
CA THR A 11 -10.05 -11.95 -4.17
C THR A 11 -11.36 -12.04 -3.36
N PRO A 12 -11.33 -12.51 -2.10
CA PRO A 12 -12.52 -12.56 -1.25
C PRO A 12 -13.10 -11.16 -1.01
N LEU A 13 -14.42 -11.06 -0.81
CA LEU A 13 -15.11 -9.78 -0.57
C LEU A 13 -14.49 -8.95 0.56
N PHE A 14 -14.12 -9.61 1.66
CA PHE A 14 -13.47 -8.94 2.79
C PHE A 14 -12.09 -8.38 2.41
N LEU A 15 -11.34 -9.12 1.58
CA LEU A 15 -10.05 -8.67 1.08
C LEU A 15 -10.19 -7.48 0.13
N LYS A 16 -11.23 -7.46 -0.73
CA LYS A 16 -11.57 -6.29 -1.56
C LYS A 16 -11.81 -5.03 -0.73
N ALA A 17 -12.50 -5.14 0.41
CA ALA A 17 -12.74 -4.01 1.30
C ALA A 17 -11.45 -3.47 1.93
N VAL A 18 -10.54 -4.36 2.36
CA VAL A 18 -9.23 -3.99 2.89
C VAL A 18 -8.37 -3.33 1.80
N ASN A 19 -8.38 -3.90 0.60
CA ASN A 19 -7.65 -3.37 -0.55
C ASN A 19 -8.16 -1.98 -0.96
N ALA A 20 -9.47 -1.74 -0.90
CA ALA A 20 -10.05 -0.42 -1.15
C ALA A 20 -9.58 0.61 -0.12
N ARG A 21 -9.53 0.24 1.16
CA ARG A 21 -8.99 1.11 2.23
C ARG A 21 -7.49 1.36 2.07
N LEU A 22 -6.71 0.35 1.70
CA LEU A 22 -5.28 0.51 1.39
C LEU A 22 -5.07 1.45 0.21
N THR A 23 -5.85 1.30 -0.85
CA THR A 23 -5.80 2.18 -2.02
C THR A 23 -6.14 3.61 -1.62
N ALA A 24 -7.21 3.81 -0.85
CA ALA A 24 -7.59 5.11 -0.35
C ALA A 24 -6.46 5.75 0.48
N CYS A 25 -5.84 4.98 1.38
CA CYS A 25 -4.70 5.42 2.18
C CYS A 25 -3.51 5.83 1.31
N LEU A 26 -3.19 5.07 0.26
CA LEU A 26 -2.11 5.36 -0.69
C LEU A 26 -2.40 6.55 -1.61
N THR A 27 -3.67 6.91 -1.81
CA THR A 27 -4.07 8.08 -2.61
C THR A 27 -4.16 9.38 -1.82
N LEU A 28 -4.01 9.33 -0.49
CA LEU A 28 -3.97 10.52 0.34
C LEU A 28 -2.72 11.35 0.05
N SER A 29 -2.84 12.66 0.20
CA SER A 29 -1.73 13.61 0.25
C SER A 29 -0.69 13.17 1.28
N SER A 30 0.59 13.51 1.07
CA SER A 30 1.68 13.22 2.01
C SER A 30 1.37 13.65 3.44
N ASP A 31 0.65 14.76 3.61
CA ASP A 31 0.26 15.33 4.92
C ASP A 31 -0.88 14.56 5.61
N ASP A 32 -1.76 13.90 4.85
CA ASP A 32 -2.88 13.11 5.37
C ASP A 32 -2.52 11.61 5.47
N PHE A 33 -1.36 11.22 4.94
CA PHE A 33 -0.91 9.84 4.95
C PHE A 33 -0.49 9.38 6.34
N SER A 34 -1.26 8.48 6.94
CA SER A 34 -0.90 7.81 8.19
C SER A 34 -0.15 6.50 7.93
N SER A 35 1.15 6.50 8.19
CA SER A 35 2.00 5.29 8.13
C SER A 35 1.53 4.19 9.10
N GLU A 36 0.96 4.57 10.24
CA GLU A 36 0.37 3.64 11.19
C GLU A 36 -0.88 2.97 10.63
N GLN A 37 -1.77 3.74 10.01
CA GLN A 37 -2.97 3.20 9.36
C GLN A 37 -2.61 2.26 8.22
N PHE A 38 -1.61 2.62 7.40
CA PHE A 38 -1.11 1.78 6.33
C PHE A 38 -0.54 0.45 6.86
N ARG A 39 0.26 0.50 7.94
CA ARG A 39 0.82 -0.70 8.59
C ARG A 39 -0.29 -1.60 9.15
N TYR A 40 -1.28 -1.01 9.83
CA TYR A 40 -2.40 -1.73 10.40
C TYR A 40 -3.23 -2.44 9.30
N LEU A 41 -3.58 -1.72 8.23
CA LEU A 41 -4.30 -2.30 7.10
C LEU A 41 -3.52 -3.40 6.40
N SER A 42 -2.19 -3.27 6.27
CA SER A 42 -1.32 -4.30 5.72
C SER A 42 -1.32 -5.58 6.57
N GLN A 43 -1.28 -5.45 7.89
CA GLN A 43 -1.39 -6.59 8.81
C GLN A 43 -2.75 -7.29 8.72
N ILE A 44 -3.85 -6.52 8.63
CA ILE A 44 -5.19 -7.10 8.42
C ILE A 44 -5.20 -7.87 7.10
N ARG A 45 -4.71 -7.26 6.02
CA ARG A 45 -4.67 -7.89 4.69
C ARG A 45 -3.95 -9.24 4.74
N HIS A 46 -2.78 -9.29 5.38
CA HIS A 46 -2.02 -10.52 5.56
C HIS A 46 -2.80 -11.61 6.31
N LYS A 47 -3.47 -11.27 7.43
CA LYS A 47 -4.29 -12.23 8.18
C LYS A 47 -5.46 -12.79 7.36
N VAL A 48 -6.07 -11.96 6.53
CA VAL A 48 -7.18 -12.36 5.65
C VAL A 48 -6.69 -13.31 4.55
N ILE A 49 -5.55 -13.01 3.94
CA ILE A 49 -4.91 -13.86 2.92
C ILE A 49 -4.57 -15.23 3.51
N LEU A 50 -3.93 -15.28 4.68
CA LEU A 50 -3.64 -16.56 5.36
C LEU A 50 -4.92 -17.36 5.65
N ARG A 51 -5.98 -16.68 6.09
CA ARG A 51 -7.27 -17.32 6.31
C ARG A 51 -7.90 -17.83 5.02
N ALA A 52 -7.80 -17.09 3.91
CA ALA A 52 -8.29 -17.53 2.61
C ALA A 52 -7.49 -18.76 2.12
N LEU A 53 -6.16 -18.70 2.16
CA LEU A 53 -5.26 -19.80 1.83
C LEU A 53 -5.55 -21.05 2.67
N SER A 54 -5.87 -20.91 3.96
CA SER A 54 -6.20 -22.04 4.85
C SER A 54 -7.47 -22.80 4.43
N ARG A 55 -8.39 -22.12 3.73
CA ARG A 55 -9.70 -22.65 3.34
C ARG A 55 -9.72 -23.19 1.91
N MET A 56 -8.69 -22.92 1.12
CA MET A 56 -8.62 -23.30 -0.29
C MET A 56 -8.01 -24.70 -0.47
N PRO A 57 -8.47 -25.47 -1.48
CA PRO A 57 -7.82 -26.68 -1.92
C PRO A 57 -6.35 -26.44 -2.34
N PRO A 58 -5.46 -27.45 -2.26
CA PRO A 58 -4.04 -27.30 -2.60
C PRO A 58 -3.80 -26.74 -4.02
N ASP A 59 -4.62 -27.17 -4.98
CA ASP A 59 -4.50 -26.76 -6.39
C ASP A 59 -4.80 -25.26 -6.56
N GLN A 60 -5.91 -24.79 -5.99
CA GLN A 60 -6.30 -23.36 -6.03
C GLN A 60 -5.42 -22.48 -5.14
N ARG A 61 -4.90 -23.03 -4.05
CA ARG A 61 -4.03 -22.31 -3.10
C ARG A 61 -2.79 -21.76 -3.80
N THR A 62 -2.20 -22.54 -4.70
CA THR A 62 -0.95 -22.16 -5.38
C THR A 62 -1.17 -21.00 -6.34
N ASP A 63 -2.26 -21.04 -7.10
CA ASP A 63 -2.60 -19.98 -8.06
C ASP A 63 -3.03 -18.69 -7.35
N PHE A 64 -3.83 -18.81 -6.28
CA PHE A 64 -4.19 -17.69 -5.42
C PHE A 64 -2.94 -17.02 -4.80
N ALA A 65 -2.00 -17.83 -4.29
CA ALA A 65 -0.77 -17.31 -3.69
C ALA A 65 0.11 -16.56 -4.70
N LYS A 66 0.20 -17.05 -5.96
CA LYS A 66 0.95 -16.37 -7.03
C LYS A 66 0.32 -15.01 -7.36
N GLN A 67 -1.00 -14.96 -7.52
CA GLN A 67 -1.71 -13.71 -7.82
C GLN A 67 -1.57 -12.70 -6.66
N GLU A 68 -1.69 -13.14 -5.41
CA GLU A 68 -1.49 -12.27 -4.25
C GLU A 68 -0.03 -11.79 -4.10
N LEU A 69 0.95 -12.61 -4.50
CA LEU A 69 2.36 -12.20 -4.51
C LEU A 69 2.62 -11.06 -5.50
N GLU A 70 2.02 -11.10 -6.69
CA GLU A 70 2.11 -10.00 -7.65
C GLU A 70 1.48 -8.72 -7.11
N ILE A 71 0.35 -8.83 -6.43
CA ILE A 71 -0.30 -7.68 -5.79
C ILE A 71 0.54 -7.12 -4.65
N ASN A 72 1.18 -7.99 -3.85
CA ASN A 72 2.12 -7.56 -2.82
C ASN A 72 3.28 -6.76 -3.41
N ARG A 73 3.89 -7.24 -4.50
CA ARG A 73 4.98 -6.51 -5.17
C ARG A 73 4.55 -5.13 -5.63
N LYS A 74 3.37 -5.02 -6.27
CA LYS A 74 2.82 -3.72 -6.68
C LYS A 74 2.58 -2.80 -5.48
N LEU A 75 2.11 -3.35 -4.35
CA LEU A 75 1.87 -2.59 -3.14
C LEU A 75 3.18 -2.11 -2.49
N GLU A 76 4.23 -2.94 -2.52
CA GLU A 76 5.57 -2.57 -2.09
C GLU A 76 6.17 -1.46 -2.97
N GLU A 77 6.06 -1.57 -4.30
CA GLU A 77 6.52 -0.54 -5.24
C GLU A 77 5.82 0.80 -4.99
N LEU A 78 4.50 0.79 -4.78
CA LEU A 78 3.73 1.99 -4.46
C LEU A 78 4.16 2.61 -3.11
N ALA A 79 4.36 1.77 -2.09
CA ALA A 79 4.81 2.22 -0.78
C ALA A 79 6.24 2.80 -0.82
N GLN A 80 7.14 2.20 -1.61
CA GLN A 80 8.48 2.70 -1.83
C GLN A 80 8.47 4.03 -2.59
N GLY A 81 7.61 4.18 -3.61
CA GLY A 81 7.42 5.43 -4.33
C GLY A 81 6.96 6.57 -3.44
N LEU A 82 6.00 6.32 -2.53
CA LEU A 82 5.56 7.29 -1.52
C LEU A 82 6.70 7.70 -0.57
N LEU A 83 7.50 6.73 -0.10
CA LEU A 83 8.64 7.01 0.76
C LEU A 83 9.72 7.84 0.05
N GLY A 84 9.96 7.58 -1.24
CA GLY A 84 10.89 8.35 -2.07
C GLY A 84 10.43 9.80 -2.24
N ASN A 85 9.16 10.00 -2.62
CA ASN A 85 8.58 11.33 -2.80
C ASN A 85 8.60 12.15 -1.49
N ALA A 86 8.26 11.52 -0.36
CA ALA A 86 8.30 12.19 0.94
C ALA A 86 9.72 12.65 1.33
N LYS A 87 10.76 11.85 1.03
CA LYS A 87 12.15 12.25 1.26
C LYS A 87 12.56 13.45 0.40
N ASP A 88 12.17 13.47 -0.87
CA ASP A 88 12.50 14.56 -1.78
C ASP A 88 11.81 15.88 -1.38
N GLU A 89 10.58 15.83 -0.87
CA GLU A 89 9.90 17.01 -0.35
C GLU A 89 10.56 17.58 0.92
N VAL A 90 10.97 16.73 1.86
CA VAL A 90 11.71 17.16 3.07
C VAL A 90 13.05 17.80 2.69
N VAL A 91 13.75 17.26 1.70
CA VAL A 91 15.00 17.84 1.19
C VAL A 91 14.76 19.20 0.53
N LYS A 92 13.70 19.36 -0.28
CA LYS A 92 13.34 20.66 -0.87
C LYS A 92 12.95 21.68 0.21
N TYR A 93 12.21 21.27 1.23
CA TYR A 93 11.80 22.14 2.34
C TYR A 93 12.98 22.59 3.21
N SER A 94 13.93 21.70 3.51
CA SER A 94 15.16 22.05 4.23
C SER A 94 16.06 23.02 3.44
N ARG A 95 16.19 22.82 2.12
CA ARG A 95 16.89 23.75 1.22
C ARG A 95 16.20 25.10 1.10
N GLY A 96 14.86 25.12 1.06
CA GLY A 96 14.05 26.34 1.10
C GLY A 96 14.28 27.14 2.39
N ARG A 97 14.32 26.48 3.55
CA ARG A 97 14.64 27.13 4.83
C ARG A 97 16.07 27.67 4.88
N ALA A 98 17.04 26.93 4.35
CA ALA A 98 18.43 27.38 4.27
C ALA A 98 18.60 28.61 3.36
N ALA A 99 17.84 28.68 2.25
CA ALA A 99 17.83 29.86 1.38
C ALA A 99 17.22 31.08 2.09
N VAL A 100 16.08 30.94 2.77
CA VAL A 100 15.41 32.04 3.49
C VAL A 100 16.28 32.59 4.63
N ASN A 101 17.03 31.74 5.33
CA ASN A 101 17.96 32.17 6.38
C ASN A 101 19.23 32.86 5.85
N LYS A 102 19.53 32.77 4.54
CA LYS A 102 20.70 33.40 3.93
C LYS A 102 20.45 34.84 3.45
N TYR A 103 19.18 35.25 3.40
CA TYR A 103 18.74 36.61 3.04
C TYR A 103 18.36 37.47 4.25
N LYS A 104 18.60 36.97 5.47
CA LYS A 104 18.40 37.72 6.73
C LYS A 104 19.72 38.24 7.27
#